data_AF-A0A3C1E250-F1
#
_entry.id   AF-A0A3C1E250-F1
#
_cell.length_a   1.000
_cell.length_b   1.000
_cell.length_c   1.000
_cell.angle_alpha   90.00
_cell.angle_beta   90.00
_cell.angle_gamma   90.00
#
_symmetry.space_group_name_H-M   'P 1'
#
loop_
_entity.id
_entity.type
_entity.pdbx_description
1 polymer ?
#
loop_
_entity_poly.entity_id
_entity_poly.type
_entity_poly.pdbx_seq_one_letter_code
_entity_poly.pdbx_strand_id
1 'polypeptide(L)'
;MATATQDWPLWSNTARLVVTDADRIDEARAIADAVLADIDQAANRFRADSEIRLSGEVTGGCVTSAARLGAPPRRPRALSR
;
A
#
# COMPACT_ATOMS: atom_id res chain seq x y z
N MET A 1 28.39 8.01 -10.18
CA MET A 1 27.17 7.65 -9.43
C MET A 1 27.32 6.21 -8.99
N ALA A 2 27.44 5.99 -7.69
CA ALA A 2 27.49 4.64 -7.12
C ALA A 2 26.06 4.22 -6.76
N THR A 3 25.70 2.98 -7.08
CA THR A 3 24.44 2.39 -6.62
C THR A 3 24.60 1.92 -5.17
N ALA A 4 23.49 1.92 -4.42
CA ALA A 4 23.42 1.28 -3.11
C ALA A 4 22.23 0.34 -3.04
N THR A 5 22.29 -0.62 -2.12
CA THR A 5 21.23 -1.60 -1.90
C THR A 5 21.08 -1.85 -0.42
N GLN A 6 19.83 -1.97 0.02
CA GLN A 6 19.47 -2.31 1.39
C GLN A 6 18.38 -3.38 1.37
N ASP A 7 18.58 -4.43 2.16
CA ASP A 7 17.63 -5.53 2.34
C ASP A 7 17.13 -5.54 3.79
N TRP A 8 15.84 -5.81 4.00
CA TRP A 8 15.27 -5.95 5.35
C TRP A 8 14.07 -6.91 5.37
N PRO A 9 13.77 -7.52 6.53
CA PRO A 9 12.56 -8.33 6.69
C PRO A 9 11.29 -7.48 6.61
N LEU A 10 10.30 -7.92 5.84
CA LEU A 10 9.01 -7.28 5.68
C LEU A 10 7.92 -8.33 5.42
N TRP A 11 6.89 -8.37 6.26
CA TRP A 11 5.72 -9.26 6.12
C TRP A 11 6.09 -10.73 5.78
N SER A 12 6.95 -11.33 6.60
CA SER A 12 7.45 -12.70 6.41
C SER A 12 8.25 -12.94 5.12
N ASN A 13 8.60 -11.87 4.39
CA ASN A 13 9.45 -11.89 3.21
C ASN A 13 10.65 -10.94 3.41
N THR A 14 11.54 -10.86 2.43
CA THR A 14 12.62 -9.88 2.37
C THR A 14 12.26 -8.81 1.35
N ALA A 15 12.29 -7.55 1.77
CA ALA A 15 12.23 -6.40 0.88
C ALA A 15 13.64 -5.96 0.49
N ARG A 16 13.76 -5.46 -0.74
CA ARG A 16 15.01 -4.91 -1.30
C ARG A 16 14.74 -3.52 -1.87
N LEU A 17 15.58 -2.56 -1.47
CA LEU A 17 15.62 -1.22 -2.05
C LEU A 17 16.95 -1.01 -2.76
N VAL A 18 16.89 -0.58 -4.02
CA VAL A 18 18.07 -0.26 -4.83
C VAL A 18 17.95 1.20 -5.27
N VAL A 19 19.01 1.97 -5.05
CA VAL A 19 19.09 3.38 -5.46
C VAL A 19 20.28 3.58 -6.40
N THR A 20 20.17 4.54 -7.31
CA THR A 20 21.22 4.93 -8.26
C THR A 20 22.21 5.95 -7.69
N ASP A 21 21.86 6.55 -6.56
CA ASP A 21 22.69 7.47 -5.79
C ASP A 21 22.82 6.95 -4.36
N ALA A 22 24.01 6.44 -4.03
CA ALA A 22 24.28 5.75 -2.78
C ALA A 22 24.00 6.61 -1.53
N ASP A 23 24.25 7.92 -1.61
CA ASP A 23 24.09 8.85 -0.49
C ASP A 23 22.61 9.08 -0.12
N ARG A 24 21.68 8.59 -0.96
CA ARG A 24 20.23 8.72 -0.77
C ARG A 24 19.56 7.46 -0.23
N ILE A 25 20.31 6.41 0.10
CA ILE A 25 19.71 5.14 0.56
C ILE A 25 18.85 5.32 1.81
N ASP A 26 19.28 6.17 2.76
CA ASP A 26 18.55 6.43 4.00
C ASP A 26 17.26 7.24 3.76
N GLU A 27 17.33 8.26 2.90
CA GLU A 27 16.16 9.04 2.48
C GLU A 27 15.13 8.14 1.78
N ALA A 28 15.60 7.31 0.84
CA ALA A 28 14.76 6.37 0.12
C ALA A 28 14.15 5.32 1.06
N ARG A 29 14.90 4.86 2.08
CA ARG A 29 14.41 3.95 3.11
C ARG A 29 13.27 4.59 3.92
N ALA A 30 13.41 5.85 4.32
CA ALA A 30 12.36 6.57 5.04
C ALA A 30 11.07 6.72 4.22
N ILE A 31 11.18 7.01 2.91
CA ILE A 31 10.03 7.05 2.00
C ILE A 31 9.36 5.68 1.91
N ALA A 32 10.16 4.62 1.73
CA ALA A 32 9.64 3.25 1.69
C ALA A 32 8.91 2.89 2.99
N ASP A 33 9.46 3.25 4.16
CA ASP A 33 8.83 2.99 5.45
C ASP A 33 7.49 3.72 5.61
N ALA A 34 7.37 4.97 5.18
CA ALA A 34 6.10 5.70 5.20
C ALA A 34 5.03 5.01 4.34
N VAL A 35 5.38 4.64 3.11
CA VAL A 35 4.47 3.94 2.18
C VAL A 35 4.10 2.55 2.71
N LEU A 36 5.03 1.85 3.34
CA LEU A 36 4.77 0.52 3.90
C LEU A 36 3.90 0.59 5.15
N ALA A 37 4.07 1.60 6.01
CA ALA A 37 3.21 1.83 7.17
C ALA A 37 1.75 2.07 6.75
N ASP A 38 1.58 2.85 5.70
CA ASP A 38 0.30 3.10 5.04
C ASP A 38 -0.37 1.82 4.53
N ILE A 39 0.40 0.94 3.88
CA ILE A 39 -0.11 -0.37 3.42
C ILE A 39 -0.43 -1.28 4.62
N ASP A 40 0.40 -1.29 5.66
CA ASP A 40 0.15 -2.09 6.86
C ASP A 40 -1.15 -1.66 7.53
N GLN A 41 -1.39 -0.35 7.67
CA GLN A 41 -2.65 0.17 8.20
C GLN A 41 -3.85 -0.29 7.35
N ALA A 42 -3.75 -0.23 6.01
CA ALA A 42 -4.86 -0.61 5.14
C ALA A 42 -5.10 -2.14 5.10
N ALA A 43 -4.04 -2.95 5.10
CA ALA A 43 -4.11 -4.35 4.68
C ALA A 43 -3.71 -5.40 5.75
N ASN A 44 -3.23 -4.98 6.93
CA ASN A 44 -2.81 -5.92 7.96
C ASN A 44 -4.01 -6.61 8.63
N ARG A 45 -4.32 -7.82 8.17
CA ARG A 45 -5.40 -8.68 8.70
C ARG A 45 -5.30 -9.03 10.19
N PHE A 46 -4.11 -8.89 10.78
CA PHE A 46 -3.89 -9.17 12.20
C PHE A 46 -4.19 -7.96 13.08
N ARG A 47 -4.23 -6.76 12.50
CA ARG A 47 -4.58 -5.53 13.20
C ARG A 47 -6.09 -5.35 13.27
N ALA A 48 -6.55 -4.94 14.45
CA ALA A 48 -7.97 -4.70 14.72
C ALA A 48 -8.53 -3.50 13.95
N ASP A 49 -7.68 -2.50 13.73
CA ASP A 49 -7.97 -1.20 13.12
C ASP A 49 -7.72 -1.17 11.61
N SER A 50 -7.37 -2.30 10.99
CA SER A 50 -7.06 -2.34 9.57
C SER A 50 -8.33 -2.28 8.71
N GLU A 51 -8.29 -1.54 7.61
CA GLU A 51 -9.43 -1.38 6.68
C GLU A 51 -9.98 -2.73 6.22
N ILE A 52 -9.12 -3.74 5.97
CA ILE A 52 -9.58 -5.10 5.60
C ILE A 52 -10.41 -5.75 6.71
N ARG A 53 -10.03 -5.61 7.98
CA ARG A 53 -10.78 -6.23 9.08
C ARG A 53 -12.11 -5.50 9.30
N LEU A 54 -12.09 -4.17 9.26
CA LEU A 54 -13.30 -3.35 9.34
C LEU A 54 -14.26 -3.66 8.18
N SER A 55 -13.74 -3.98 7.00
CA SER A 55 -14.55 -4.36 5.83
C SER A 55 -15.19 -5.75 5.95
N GLY A 56 -14.48 -6.71 6.57
CA GLY A 56 -14.96 -8.08 6.73
C GLY A 56 -16.16 -8.21 7.69
N GLU A 57 -16.34 -7.25 8.58
CA GLU A 57 -17.46 -7.19 9.52
C GLU A 57 -18.73 -6.58 8.87
N VAL A 58 -18.61 -5.91 7.72
CA VAL A 58 -19.73 -5.24 7.04
C VAL A 58 -20.26 -6.11 5.90
N THR A 59 -21.37 -6.83 6.15
CA THR A 59 -22.13 -7.52 5.09
C THR A 59 -22.93 -6.48 4.30
N GLY A 60 -22.30 -5.84 3.33
CA GLY A 60 -22.93 -4.78 2.53
C GLY A 60 -21.98 -3.89 1.74
N GLY A 61 -20.67 -4.08 1.90
CA GLY A 61 -19.63 -3.20 1.35
C GLY A 61 -19.29 -2.09 2.34
N CYS A 62 -18.00 -1.84 2.48
CA CYS A 62 -17.46 -0.78 3.33
C CYS A 62 -16.79 0.28 2.44
N VAL A 63 -16.80 1.52 2.90
CA VAL A 63 -16.09 2.62 2.25
C VAL A 63 -14.60 2.49 2.59
N THR A 64 -13.81 2.01 1.63
CA THR A 64 -12.34 2.16 1.66
C THR A 64 -11.99 3.59 1.26
N SER A 65 -10.93 4.15 1.84
CA SER A 65 -10.54 5.52 1.48
C SER A 65 -10.14 5.59 0.00
N ALA A 66 -10.79 6.50 -0.74
CA ALA A 66 -10.57 6.69 -2.18
C ALA A 66 -9.16 7.20 -2.54
N ALA A 67 -8.32 7.51 -1.55
CA ALA A 67 -6.99 8.09 -1.78
C ALA A 67 -6.01 7.15 -2.51
N ARG A 68 -6.24 5.82 -2.57
CA ARG A 68 -5.21 4.88 -3.06
C ARG A 68 -5.61 3.78 -4.03
N LEU A 69 -6.88 3.59 -4.33
CA LEU A 69 -7.31 2.77 -5.48
C LEU A 69 -7.94 3.70 -6.49
N GLY A 70 -7.16 4.16 -7.48
CA GLY A 70 -7.69 4.90 -8.62
C GLY A 70 -8.81 4.09 -9.28
N ALA A 71 -10.06 4.43 -9.00
CA ALA A 71 -11.19 3.76 -9.61
C ALA A 71 -11.28 4.18 -11.09
N PRO A 72 -11.22 3.26 -12.07
CA PRO A 72 -11.53 3.63 -13.44
C PRO A 72 -12.99 4.11 -13.53
N PRO A 73 -13.30 5.09 -14.40
CA PRO A 73 -14.65 5.63 -14.49
C PRO A 73 -15.64 4.53 -14.85
N ARG A 74 -16.63 4.30 -13.98
CA ARG A 74 -17.74 3.38 -14.29
C ARG A 74 -18.50 3.95 -15.48
N ARG A 75 -18.48 3.25 -16.62
CA ARG A 75 -19.33 3.62 -17.77
C ARG A 75 -20.80 3.56 -17.34
N PRO A 76 -21.63 4.57 -17.67
CA PRO A 76 -23.04 4.52 -17.39
C PRO A 76 -23.66 3.32 -18.12
N ARG A 77 -24.41 2.51 -17.36
CA ARG A 77 -25.16 1.38 -17.88
C ARG A 77 -26.23 1.96 -18.81
N ALA A 78 -26.10 1.71 -20.12
CA ALA A 78 -27.11 2.12 -21.09
C ALA A 78 -28.44 1.46 -20.70
N LEU A 79 -29.41 2.28 -20.32
CA LEU A 79 -30.79 1.86 -20.11
C LEU A 79 -31.39 1.58 -21.51
N SER A 80 -31.54 0.31 -21.86
CA SER A 80 -32.36 -0.11 -22.99
C SER A 80 -33.82 0.17 -22.67
N ARG A 81 -34.46 1.00 -23.51
CA ARG A 81 -35.92 1.17 -23.58
C ARG A 81 -36.60 -0.09 -24.07
#